data_AF-M0HZ38-F1
#
_entry.id   AF-M0HZ38-F1
#
_cell.length_a   1.000
_cell.length_b   1.000
_cell.length_c   1.000
_cell.angle_alpha   90.00
_cell.angle_beta   90.00
_cell.angle_gamma   90.00
#
_symmetry.space_group_name_H-M   'P 1'
#
loop_
_entity.id
_entity.type
_entity.pdbx_description
1 polymer ?
#
loop_
_entity_poly.entity_id
_entity_poly.type
_entity_poly.pdbx_seq_one_letter_code
_entity_poly.pdbx_strand_id
1 'polypeptide(L)'
;MRVRQRQLLYGTVFGLATFLVGWLITYVLTPSDLLTEFPRWKVTLWVFLSAHFVSISGLQLGGLSSAFTQVDLITQIPTLRSLRVVPILLTALGGVMMVEAMNYTTRFKYLIQNSGALLTGYLAAGLLAFVISEAQPGVALIIVLAVLLAGGAYIGGTVTQRFTAGLPVFAVTSLGGVVLIGLLVVLGGLVVLQSIAPLVGVSLVGVTVGAVLAWTARNVPS
;
A
#
# COMPACT_ATOMS: atom_id res chain seq x y z
N MET A 1 -16.46 22.08 -5.43
CA MET A 1 -16.00 20.67 -5.26
C MET A 1 -16.59 20.12 -3.98
N ARG A 2 -17.22 18.93 -3.99
CA ARG A 2 -17.81 18.33 -2.78
C ARG A 2 -16.71 17.94 -1.79
N VAL A 3 -16.97 18.00 -0.48
CA VAL A 3 -15.97 17.70 0.58
C VAL A 3 -15.27 16.35 0.34
N ARG A 4 -16.06 15.31 0.00
CA ARG A 4 -15.53 13.97 -0.32
C ARG A 4 -14.57 13.95 -1.51
N GLN A 5 -14.82 14.74 -2.55
CA GLN A 5 -13.92 14.82 -3.70
C GLN A 5 -12.60 15.50 -3.32
N ARG A 6 -12.65 16.57 -2.50
CA ARG A 6 -11.44 17.22 -1.98
C ARG A 6 -10.62 16.27 -1.10
N GLN A 7 -11.28 15.51 -0.22
CA GLN A 7 -10.63 14.50 0.61
C GLN A 7 -9.89 13.46 -0.24
N LEU A 8 -10.52 12.96 -1.30
CA LEU A 8 -9.88 12.00 -2.20
C LEU A 8 -8.72 12.61 -2.98
N LEU A 9 -8.89 13.83 -3.51
CA LEU A 9 -7.83 14.51 -4.26
C LEU A 9 -6.61 14.77 -3.37
N TYR A 10 -6.81 15.45 -2.25
CA TYR A 10 -5.72 15.78 -1.32
C TYR A 10 -5.16 14.53 -0.65
N GLY A 11 -6.00 13.58 -0.26
CA GLY A 11 -5.57 12.31 0.30
C GLY A 11 -4.70 11.51 -0.68
N THR A 12 -5.01 11.54 -1.97
CA THR A 12 -4.17 10.94 -3.01
C THR A 12 -2.85 11.69 -3.15
N VAL A 13 -2.88 13.01 -3.35
CA VAL A 13 -1.66 13.80 -3.59
C VAL A 13 -0.73 13.78 -2.38
N PHE A 14 -1.24 14.07 -1.19
CA PHE A 14 -0.43 14.03 0.04
C PHE A 14 0.00 12.60 0.36
N GLY A 15 -0.85 11.59 0.18
CA GLY A 15 -0.46 10.21 0.42
C GLY A 15 0.71 9.76 -0.47
N LEU A 16 0.65 10.08 -1.77
CA LEU A 16 1.76 9.83 -2.71
C LEU A 16 3.03 10.58 -2.29
N ALA A 17 2.91 11.87 -1.98
CA ALA A 17 4.05 12.69 -1.56
C ALA A 17 4.69 12.16 -0.27
N THR A 18 3.89 11.82 0.75
CA THR A 18 4.35 11.25 2.01
C THR A 18 5.09 9.93 1.79
N PHE A 19 4.57 9.06 0.91
CA PHE A 19 5.26 7.82 0.57
C PHE A 19 6.61 8.09 -0.11
N LEU A 20 6.64 8.97 -1.11
CA LEU A 20 7.86 9.33 -1.83
C LEU A 20 8.91 9.95 -0.93
N VAL A 21 8.52 10.84 -0.02
CA VAL A 21 9.43 11.43 0.97
C VAL A 21 10.00 10.36 1.90
N GLY A 22 9.19 9.39 2.33
CA GLY A 22 9.66 8.29 3.18
C GLY A 22 10.62 7.36 2.49
N TRP A 23 10.34 7.05 1.24
CA TRP A 23 11.28 6.32 0.41
C TRP A 23 12.57 7.11 0.18
N LEU A 24 12.50 8.42 -0.08
CA LEU A 24 13.67 9.27 -0.27
C LEU A 24 14.55 9.34 0.99
N ILE A 25 13.94 9.49 2.17
CA ILE A 25 14.67 9.44 3.46
C ILE A 25 15.37 8.08 3.58
N THR A 26 14.66 6.99 3.27
CA THR A 26 15.23 5.65 3.29
C THR A 26 16.38 5.52 2.28
N TYR A 27 16.26 6.11 1.09
CA TYR A 27 17.28 6.08 0.04
C TYR A 27 18.59 6.75 0.49
N VAL A 28 18.48 7.86 1.21
CA VAL A 28 19.63 8.62 1.74
C VAL A 28 20.29 7.88 2.90
N LEU A 29 19.48 7.26 3.78
CA LEU A 29 19.97 6.60 5.00
C LEU A 29 20.45 5.16 4.78
N THR A 30 20.05 4.52 3.67
CA THR A 30 20.49 3.16 3.35
C THR A 30 21.93 3.21 2.80
N PRO A 31 22.86 2.41 3.37
CA PRO A 31 24.23 2.30 2.86
C PRO A 31 24.26 1.91 1.38
N SER A 32 25.16 2.54 0.60
CA SER A 32 25.25 2.31 -0.85
C SER A 32 25.84 0.95 -1.24
N ASP A 33 26.54 0.32 -0.31
CA ASP A 33 27.16 -1.00 -0.42
C ASP A 33 26.21 -2.14 -0.01
N LEU A 34 24.97 -1.82 0.40
CA LEU A 34 23.98 -2.83 0.71
C LEU A 34 23.45 -3.50 -0.57
N LEU A 35 23.63 -4.82 -0.69
CA LEU A 35 23.09 -5.66 -1.78
C LEU A 35 23.46 -5.09 -3.17
N THR A 36 24.76 -4.89 -3.40
CA THR A 36 25.32 -4.26 -4.61
C THR A 36 24.94 -4.95 -5.93
N GLU A 37 24.51 -6.21 -5.86
CA GLU A 37 24.02 -6.99 -7.01
C GLU A 37 22.64 -6.52 -7.52
N PHE A 38 21.92 -5.69 -6.76
CA PHE A 38 20.63 -5.12 -7.16
C PHE A 38 20.72 -3.60 -7.36
N PRO A 39 19.88 -3.03 -8.26
CA PRO A 39 19.79 -1.58 -8.40
C PRO A 39 19.41 -0.90 -7.08
N ARG A 40 20.11 0.19 -6.72
CA ARG A 40 19.92 0.91 -5.45
C ARG A 40 18.47 1.34 -5.18
N TRP A 41 17.73 1.74 -6.22
CA TRP A 41 16.33 2.13 -6.08
C TRP A 41 15.45 0.96 -5.60
N LYS A 42 15.76 -0.28 -6.03
CA LYS A 42 15.03 -1.49 -5.66
C LYS A 42 15.34 -1.88 -4.21
N VAL A 43 16.62 -1.88 -3.84
CA VAL A 43 17.08 -2.17 -2.47
C VAL A 43 16.47 -1.19 -1.46
N THR A 44 16.50 0.09 -1.76
CA THR A 44 15.94 1.12 -0.86
C THR A 44 14.42 1.05 -0.73
N LEU A 45 13.70 0.62 -1.79
CA LEU A 45 12.28 0.28 -1.69
C LEU A 45 12.05 -0.94 -0.80
N TRP A 46 12.85 -2.00 -0.94
CA TRP A 46 12.75 -3.18 -0.06
C TRP A 46 13.01 -2.83 1.40
N VAL A 47 13.99 -1.98 1.69
CA VAL A 47 14.25 -1.46 3.04
C VAL A 47 13.04 -0.65 3.53
N PHE A 48 12.49 0.23 2.71
CA PHE A 48 11.32 1.04 3.10
C PHE A 48 10.07 0.18 3.32
N LEU A 49 9.84 -0.86 2.51
CA LEU A 49 8.77 -1.84 2.72
C LEU A 49 9.02 -2.67 3.99
N SER A 50 10.27 -3.09 4.24
CA SER A 50 10.66 -3.77 5.49
C SER A 50 10.48 -2.88 6.73
N ALA A 51 10.57 -1.55 6.58
CA ALA A 51 10.23 -0.60 7.66
C ALA A 51 8.76 -0.64 8.05
N HIS A 52 7.91 -1.12 7.15
CA HIS A 52 6.51 -1.42 7.41
C HIS A 52 6.26 -2.88 7.82
N PHE A 53 7.32 -3.65 8.12
CA PHE A 53 7.25 -5.08 8.41
C PHE A 53 6.72 -5.92 7.23
N VAL A 54 6.81 -5.39 6.01
CA VAL A 54 6.53 -6.17 4.80
C VAL A 54 7.76 -7.03 4.52
N SER A 55 7.57 -8.35 4.51
CA SER A 55 8.64 -9.28 4.19
C SER A 55 8.99 -9.24 2.71
N ILE A 56 10.29 -9.45 2.43
CA ILE A 56 10.85 -9.57 1.09
C ILE A 56 11.15 -11.05 0.86
N SER A 57 10.90 -11.58 -0.34
CA SER A 57 11.30 -12.95 -0.68
C SER A 57 12.81 -13.10 -0.53
N GLY A 58 13.25 -14.23 0.02
CA GLY A 58 14.63 -14.49 0.40
C GLY A 58 15.61 -14.22 -0.73
N LEU A 59 16.64 -13.45 -0.41
CA LEU A 59 17.76 -13.13 -1.28
C LEU A 59 18.69 -14.35 -1.39
N GLN A 60 18.23 -15.42 -2.04
CA GLN A 60 19.09 -16.51 -2.51
C GLN A 60 18.76 -16.80 -3.98
N LEU A 61 19.61 -16.28 -4.85
CA LEU A 61 19.69 -16.59 -6.27
C LEU A 61 20.07 -18.08 -6.44
N GLY A 62 19.07 -18.95 -6.68
CA GLY A 62 19.31 -20.31 -7.19
C GLY A 62 18.60 -21.43 -6.44
N GLY A 63 17.27 -21.50 -6.49
CA GLY A 63 16.54 -22.72 -6.12
C GLY A 63 15.04 -22.50 -5.87
N LEU A 64 14.18 -23.39 -6.37
CA LEU A 64 12.73 -23.35 -6.14
C LEU A 64 12.33 -23.46 -4.65
N SER A 65 13.25 -23.85 -3.76
CA SER A 65 13.03 -23.90 -2.30
C SER A 65 13.12 -22.53 -1.60
N SER A 66 13.75 -21.51 -2.20
CA SER A 66 13.91 -20.18 -1.59
C SER A 66 12.72 -19.24 -1.83
N ALA A 67 11.81 -19.60 -2.74
CA ALA A 67 10.58 -18.85 -3.03
C ALA A 67 9.65 -18.70 -1.80
N PHE A 68 9.85 -19.52 -0.76
CA PHE A 68 9.06 -19.51 0.47
C PHE A 68 9.81 -18.94 1.69
N THR A 69 11.11 -18.64 1.57
CA THR A 69 11.83 -17.95 2.64
C THR A 69 11.48 -16.47 2.60
N GLN A 70 10.90 -15.94 3.66
CA GLN A 70 10.58 -14.53 3.81
C GLN A 70 11.60 -13.87 4.72
N VAL A 71 12.16 -12.76 4.28
CA VAL A 71 13.22 -12.01 4.96
C VAL A 71 12.75 -10.59 5.23
N ASP A 72 12.90 -10.16 6.48
CA ASP A 72 12.78 -8.76 6.87
C ASP A 72 14.19 -8.16 6.98
N LEU A 73 14.54 -7.32 6.02
CA LEU A 73 15.88 -6.73 5.89
C LEU A 73 16.27 -5.92 7.12
N ILE A 74 15.31 -5.25 7.76
CA ILE A 74 15.58 -4.41 8.93
C ILE A 74 15.82 -5.25 10.18
N THR A 75 15.15 -6.41 10.29
CA THR A 75 15.43 -7.34 11.39
C THR A 75 16.83 -7.93 11.27
N GLN A 76 17.26 -8.24 10.04
CA GLN A 76 18.56 -8.84 9.76
C GLN A 76 19.74 -7.87 9.85
N ILE A 77 19.51 -6.57 9.59
CA ILE A 77 20.57 -5.55 9.57
C ILE A 77 20.33 -4.55 10.72
N PRO A 78 21.03 -4.69 11.87
CA PRO A 78 20.76 -3.89 13.07
C PRO A 78 20.86 -2.37 12.87
N THR A 79 21.74 -1.92 11.98
CA THR A 79 21.95 -0.48 11.68
C THR A 79 20.72 0.16 11.03
N LEU A 80 19.83 -0.63 10.41
CA LEU A 80 18.62 -0.14 9.74
C LEU A 80 17.39 -0.10 10.66
N ARG A 81 17.48 -0.59 11.92
CA ARG A 81 16.33 -0.71 12.84
C ARG A 81 15.61 0.61 13.12
N SER A 82 16.34 1.72 13.14
CA SER A 82 15.78 3.06 13.35
C SER A 82 14.82 3.47 12.21
N LEU A 83 14.96 2.90 11.01
CA LEU A 83 14.12 3.23 9.86
C LEU A 83 12.65 2.80 10.04
N ARG A 84 12.32 1.91 10.98
CA ARG A 84 10.94 1.54 11.31
C ARG A 84 10.08 2.71 11.77
N VAL A 85 10.73 3.74 12.30
CA VAL A 85 10.04 4.94 12.79
C VAL A 85 9.63 5.85 11.62
N VAL A 86 10.31 5.77 10.48
CA VAL A 86 10.09 6.66 9.32
C VAL A 86 8.66 6.58 8.79
N PRO A 87 8.09 5.38 8.48
CA PRO A 87 6.69 5.28 8.07
C PRO A 87 5.69 5.90 9.03
N ILE A 88 5.87 5.67 10.33
CA ILE A 88 4.94 6.12 11.38
C ILE A 88 4.96 7.65 11.46
N LEU A 89 6.17 8.23 11.52
CA LEU A 89 6.31 9.69 11.59
C LEU A 89 5.76 10.38 10.35
N LEU A 90 6.06 9.85 9.17
CA LEU A 90 5.61 10.49 7.93
C LEU A 90 4.11 10.38 7.72
N THR A 91 3.51 9.23 8.03
CA THR A 91 2.05 9.09 7.96
C THR A 91 1.35 9.92 9.05
N ALA A 92 1.97 10.13 10.22
CA ALA A 92 1.49 11.07 11.21
C ALA A 92 1.56 12.53 10.73
N LEU A 93 2.70 12.96 10.20
CA LEU A 93 2.87 14.31 9.64
C LEU A 93 1.93 14.55 8.45
N GLY A 94 1.85 13.60 7.52
CA GLY A 94 0.91 13.64 6.40
C GLY A 94 -0.54 13.69 6.87
N GLY A 95 -0.88 12.97 7.95
CA GLY A 95 -2.19 13.01 8.58
C GLY A 95 -2.54 14.38 9.15
N VAL A 96 -1.59 15.02 9.87
CA VAL A 96 -1.73 16.40 10.36
C VAL A 96 -1.91 17.36 9.18
N MET A 97 -1.04 17.29 8.17
CA MET A 97 -1.13 18.14 6.98
C MET A 97 -2.48 18.00 6.27
N MET A 98 -3.02 16.78 6.19
CA MET A 98 -4.31 16.52 5.57
C MET A 98 -5.47 17.11 6.38
N VAL A 99 -5.40 17.03 7.71
CA VAL A 99 -6.36 17.71 8.60
C VAL A 99 -6.31 19.23 8.42
N GLU A 100 -5.12 19.81 8.40
CA GLU A 100 -4.92 21.25 8.23
C GLU A 100 -5.27 21.74 6.82
N ALA A 101 -5.07 20.94 5.77
CA ALA A 101 -5.48 21.29 4.42
C ALA A 101 -7.02 21.29 4.27
N MET A 102 -7.71 20.40 4.98
CA MET A 102 -9.17 20.33 4.94
C MET A 102 -9.85 21.38 5.81
N ASN A 103 -9.24 21.72 6.96
CA ASN A 103 -9.62 22.74 7.96
C ASN A 103 -11.11 23.12 8.11
N TYR A 104 -12.03 22.16 8.08
CA TYR A 104 -13.47 22.46 8.14
C TYR A 104 -14.12 22.08 9.48
N THR A 105 -13.37 21.48 10.42
CA THR A 105 -13.95 20.91 11.64
C THR A 105 -12.94 20.70 12.76
N THR A 106 -13.42 20.67 14.00
CA THR A 106 -12.67 20.32 15.22
C THR A 106 -13.10 18.97 15.80
N ARG A 107 -14.15 18.36 15.26
CA ARG A 107 -14.69 17.10 15.80
C ARG A 107 -13.77 15.93 15.44
N PHE A 108 -13.32 15.21 16.47
CA PHE A 108 -12.37 14.11 16.36
C PHE A 108 -12.70 13.08 15.26
N LYS A 109 -13.98 12.68 15.15
CA LYS A 109 -14.46 11.74 14.11
C LYS A 109 -14.07 12.18 12.69
N TYR A 110 -14.25 13.46 12.37
CA TYR A 110 -13.92 13.97 11.04
C TYR A 110 -12.42 14.20 10.87
N LEU A 111 -11.67 14.47 11.94
CA LEU A 111 -10.21 14.55 11.90
C LEU A 111 -9.59 13.20 11.55
N ILE A 112 -10.08 12.11 12.15
CA ILE A 112 -9.68 10.74 11.76
C ILE A 112 -10.01 10.47 10.29
N GLN A 113 -11.21 10.84 9.82
CA GLN A 113 -11.59 10.62 8.42
C GLN A 113 -10.72 11.42 7.45
N ASN A 114 -10.39 12.67 7.79
CA ASN A 114 -9.51 13.52 6.99
C ASN A 114 -8.10 12.95 6.96
N SER A 115 -7.52 12.67 8.13
CA SER A 115 -6.19 12.05 8.25
C SER A 115 -6.15 10.72 7.49
N GLY A 116 -7.18 9.87 7.65
CA GLY A 116 -7.32 8.57 6.99
C GLY A 116 -7.43 8.65 5.47
N ALA A 117 -7.88 9.76 4.91
CA ALA A 117 -7.88 9.97 3.47
C ALA A 117 -6.45 9.95 2.89
N LEU A 118 -5.41 10.24 3.69
CA LEU A 118 -4.00 10.07 3.28
C LEU A 118 -3.71 8.65 2.76
N LEU A 119 -4.36 7.64 3.33
CA LEU A 119 -4.11 6.24 3.00
C LEU A 119 -4.47 5.89 1.56
N THR A 120 -5.38 6.62 0.89
CA THR A 120 -5.69 6.34 -0.52
C THR A 120 -4.48 6.51 -1.42
N GLY A 121 -3.69 7.59 -1.21
CA GLY A 121 -2.46 7.78 -1.98
C GLY A 121 -1.31 6.91 -1.46
N TYR A 122 -1.15 6.85 -0.14
CA TYR A 122 -0.02 6.17 0.49
C TYR A 122 -0.03 4.65 0.23
N LEU A 123 -1.18 4.00 0.39
CA LEU A 123 -1.32 2.56 0.15
C LEU A 123 -1.27 2.23 -1.33
N ALA A 124 -1.78 3.10 -2.22
CA ALA A 124 -1.64 2.92 -3.65
C ALA A 124 -0.17 2.97 -4.09
N ALA A 125 0.60 3.95 -3.61
CA ALA A 125 2.05 4.00 -3.84
C ALA A 125 2.77 2.79 -3.25
N GLY A 126 2.43 2.38 -2.02
CA GLY A 126 3.04 1.22 -1.38
C GLY A 126 2.75 -0.09 -2.10
N LEU A 127 1.52 -0.28 -2.60
CA LEU A 127 1.16 -1.43 -3.43
C LEU A 127 1.93 -1.43 -4.76
N LEU A 128 2.00 -0.27 -5.41
CA LEU A 128 2.75 -0.13 -6.66
C LEU A 128 4.25 -0.40 -6.43
N ALA A 129 4.82 0.14 -5.36
CA ALA A 129 6.20 -0.11 -4.96
C ALA A 129 6.46 -1.60 -4.66
N PHE A 130 5.53 -2.27 -3.97
CA PHE A 130 5.61 -3.70 -3.71
C PHE A 130 5.67 -4.53 -5.00
N VAL A 131 4.82 -4.20 -5.98
CA VAL A 131 4.76 -4.88 -7.28
C VAL A 131 6.01 -4.58 -8.12
N ILE A 132 6.37 -3.30 -8.29
CA ILE A 132 7.50 -2.87 -9.15
C ILE A 132 8.85 -3.32 -8.58
N SER A 133 9.01 -3.30 -7.26
CA SER A 133 10.22 -3.78 -6.62
C SER A 133 10.28 -5.31 -6.56
N GLU A 134 9.23 -6.02 -6.99
CA GLU A 134 9.15 -7.48 -6.90
C GLU A 134 9.49 -7.98 -5.49
N ALA A 135 9.03 -7.25 -4.45
CA ALA A 135 9.33 -7.57 -3.06
C ALA A 135 8.98 -9.02 -2.72
N GLN A 136 7.87 -9.52 -3.28
CA GLN A 136 7.56 -10.94 -3.32
C GLN A 136 7.03 -11.28 -4.72
N PRO A 137 7.84 -11.86 -5.62
CA PRO A 137 7.48 -12.04 -7.02
C PRO A 137 6.19 -12.86 -7.22
N GLY A 138 5.98 -13.89 -6.40
CA GLY A 138 4.76 -14.70 -6.43
C GLY A 138 3.51 -13.90 -6.10
N VAL A 139 3.56 -13.05 -5.07
CA VAL A 139 2.42 -12.21 -4.66
C VAL A 139 2.21 -11.07 -5.65
N ALA A 140 3.28 -10.47 -6.16
CA ALA A 140 3.21 -9.46 -7.22
C ALA A 140 2.51 -10.01 -8.47
N LEU A 141 2.82 -11.24 -8.88
CA LEU A 141 2.16 -11.91 -9.99
C LEU A 141 0.65 -12.12 -9.73
N ILE A 142 0.28 -12.56 -8.52
CA ILE A 142 -1.13 -12.70 -8.13
C ILE A 142 -1.87 -11.36 -8.25
N ILE A 143 -1.26 -10.26 -7.78
CA ILE A 143 -1.84 -8.92 -7.87
C ILE A 143 -2.01 -8.50 -9.33
N VAL A 144 -0.99 -8.68 -10.17
CA VAL A 144 -1.06 -8.34 -11.59
C VAL A 144 -2.17 -9.13 -12.29
N LEU A 145 -2.24 -10.45 -12.05
CA LEU A 145 -3.30 -11.29 -12.60
C LEU A 145 -4.69 -10.86 -12.10
N ALA A 146 -4.83 -10.53 -10.82
CA ALA A 146 -6.09 -10.04 -10.27
C ALA A 146 -6.53 -8.71 -10.91
N VAL A 147 -5.60 -7.78 -11.13
CA VAL A 147 -5.89 -6.50 -11.83
C VAL A 147 -6.28 -6.74 -13.28
N LEU A 148 -5.59 -7.64 -13.99
CA LEU A 148 -5.92 -8.00 -15.37
C LEU A 148 -7.30 -8.67 -15.46
N LEU A 149 -7.61 -9.59 -14.56
CA LEU A 149 -8.92 -10.25 -14.50
C LEU A 149 -10.04 -9.27 -14.17
N ALA A 150 -9.85 -8.39 -13.18
CA ALA A 150 -10.83 -7.38 -12.82
C ALA A 150 -11.04 -6.35 -13.95
N GLY A 151 -9.94 -5.90 -14.58
CA GLY A 151 -9.99 -5.01 -15.75
C GLY A 151 -10.69 -5.66 -16.94
N GLY A 152 -10.37 -6.93 -17.23
CA GLY A 152 -11.02 -7.72 -18.27
C GLY A 152 -12.51 -7.91 -18.00
N ALA A 153 -12.90 -8.24 -16.77
CA ALA A 153 -14.30 -8.38 -16.36
C ALA A 153 -15.06 -7.05 -16.48
N TYR A 154 -14.43 -5.94 -16.09
CA TYR A 154 -15.02 -4.61 -16.21
C TYR A 154 -15.21 -4.17 -17.67
N ILE A 155 -14.17 -4.33 -18.50
CA ILE A 155 -14.23 -4.01 -19.93
C ILE A 155 -15.25 -4.91 -20.63
N GLY A 156 -15.17 -6.22 -20.39
CA GLY A 156 -16.10 -7.21 -20.93
C GLY A 156 -17.54 -6.89 -20.54
N GLY A 157 -17.80 -6.63 -19.25
CA GLY A 157 -19.12 -6.23 -18.76
C GLY A 157 -19.64 -4.95 -19.42
N THR A 158 -18.77 -3.94 -19.58
CA THR A 158 -19.14 -2.67 -20.24
C THR A 158 -19.47 -2.88 -21.72
N VAL A 159 -18.69 -3.69 -22.42
CA VAL A 159 -18.89 -4.02 -23.84
C VAL A 159 -20.18 -4.82 -24.01
N THR A 160 -20.37 -5.88 -23.23
CA THR A 160 -21.58 -6.70 -23.24
C THR A 160 -22.82 -5.85 -22.97
N GLN A 161 -22.79 -5.00 -21.94
CA GLN A 161 -23.91 -4.11 -21.61
C GLN A 161 -24.29 -3.19 -22.78
N ARG A 162 -23.31 -2.68 -23.53
CA ARG A 162 -23.54 -1.85 -24.72
C ARG A 162 -24.19 -2.63 -25.87
N PHE A 163 -23.78 -3.88 -26.09
CA PHE A 163 -24.28 -4.70 -27.20
C PHE A 163 -25.59 -5.43 -26.89
N THR A 164 -25.89 -5.69 -25.63
CA THR A 164 -27.06 -6.49 -25.23
C THR A 164 -28.21 -5.64 -24.71
N ALA A 165 -28.08 -4.30 -24.74
CA ALA A 165 -29.05 -3.35 -24.22
C ALA A 165 -29.49 -3.66 -22.77
N GLY A 166 -28.61 -4.25 -21.96
CA GLY A 166 -28.89 -4.65 -20.58
C GLY A 166 -29.48 -6.05 -20.40
N LEU A 167 -29.60 -6.86 -21.47
CA LEU A 167 -29.93 -8.27 -21.32
C LEU A 167 -28.74 -9.01 -20.66
N PRO A 168 -28.98 -9.77 -19.58
CA PRO A 168 -27.93 -10.50 -18.89
C PRO A 168 -27.40 -11.62 -19.79
N VAL A 169 -26.16 -11.47 -20.27
CA VAL A 169 -25.45 -12.53 -20.97
C VAL A 169 -24.64 -13.31 -19.95
N PHE A 170 -25.10 -14.52 -19.66
CA PHE A 170 -24.31 -15.47 -18.90
C PHE A 170 -23.28 -16.09 -19.84
N ALA A 171 -22.04 -15.61 -19.77
CA ALA A 171 -20.93 -16.34 -20.37
C ALA A 171 -20.85 -17.69 -19.65
N VAL A 172 -21.15 -18.78 -20.38
CA VAL A 172 -21.09 -20.15 -19.85
C VAL A 172 -19.62 -20.49 -19.60
N THR A 173 -19.14 -20.11 -18.44
CA THR A 173 -17.92 -20.63 -17.85
C THR A 173 -18.29 -21.93 -17.16
N SER A 174 -17.51 -22.98 -17.39
CA SER A 174 -17.78 -24.28 -16.75
C SER A 174 -17.84 -24.12 -15.23
N LEU A 175 -18.67 -24.91 -14.55
CA LEU A 175 -18.77 -24.90 -13.08
C LEU A 175 -17.38 -25.05 -12.43
N GLY A 176 -16.53 -25.89 -13.01
CA GLY A 176 -15.13 -26.03 -12.59
C GLY A 176 -14.31 -24.74 -12.75
N GLY A 177 -14.50 -23.99 -13.83
CA GLY A 177 -13.87 -22.68 -14.02
C GLY A 177 -14.32 -21.66 -12.98
N VAL A 178 -15.61 -21.61 -12.66
CA VAL A 178 -16.15 -20.72 -11.61
C VAL A 178 -15.56 -21.07 -10.24
N VAL A 179 -15.52 -22.35 -9.88
CA VAL A 179 -14.95 -22.82 -8.61
C VAL A 179 -13.45 -22.49 -8.53
N LEU A 180 -12.70 -22.73 -9.60
CA LEU A 180 -11.26 -22.50 -9.63
C LEU A 180 -10.91 -21.00 -9.55
N ILE A 181 -11.65 -20.14 -10.24
CA ILE A 181 -11.53 -18.68 -10.12
C ILE A 181 -11.87 -18.24 -8.70
N GLY A 182 -12.98 -18.73 -8.13
CA GLY A 182 -13.38 -18.41 -6.76
C GLY A 182 -12.30 -18.79 -5.74
N LEU A 183 -11.72 -19.98 -5.87
CA LEU A 183 -10.66 -20.47 -4.98
C LEU A 183 -9.36 -19.66 -5.15
N LEU A 184 -8.98 -19.31 -6.39
CA LEU A 184 -7.85 -18.42 -6.66
C LEU A 184 -8.05 -17.03 -6.05
N VAL A 185 -9.27 -16.47 -6.12
CA VAL A 185 -9.58 -15.17 -5.53
C VAL A 185 -9.50 -15.23 -4.00
N VAL A 186 -10.03 -16.28 -3.37
CA VAL A 186 -10.00 -16.41 -1.90
C VAL A 186 -8.59 -16.65 -1.39
N LEU A 187 -7.87 -17.65 -1.93
CA LEU A 187 -6.52 -17.97 -1.47
C LEU A 187 -5.51 -16.89 -1.87
N GLY A 188 -5.55 -16.44 -3.12
CA GLY A 188 -4.71 -15.35 -3.61
C GLY A 188 -4.97 -14.05 -2.85
N GLY A 189 -6.24 -13.72 -2.61
CA GLY A 189 -6.62 -12.56 -1.81
C GLY A 189 -6.09 -12.62 -0.38
N LEU A 190 -6.17 -13.77 0.27
CA LEU A 190 -5.62 -13.96 1.62
C LEU A 190 -4.11 -13.75 1.66
N VAL A 191 -3.36 -14.32 0.70
CA VAL A 191 -1.90 -14.17 0.61
C VAL A 191 -1.50 -12.70 0.37
N VAL A 192 -2.21 -12.02 -0.52
CA VAL A 192 -2.00 -10.58 -0.79
C VAL A 192 -2.28 -9.75 0.47
N LEU A 193 -3.38 -10.04 1.16
CA LEU A 193 -3.77 -9.34 2.38
C LEU A 193 -2.74 -9.56 3.49
N GLN A 194 -2.26 -10.78 3.70
CA GLN A 194 -1.20 -11.05 4.68
C GLN A 194 0.11 -10.31 4.37
N SER A 195 0.45 -10.17 3.09
CA SER A 195 1.69 -9.52 2.65
C SER A 195 1.64 -7.99 2.83
N ILE A 196 0.47 -7.38 2.63
CA ILE A 196 0.29 -5.93 2.67
C ILE A 196 -0.34 -5.45 3.99
N ALA A 197 -0.93 -6.33 4.80
CA ALA A 197 -1.50 -5.99 6.10
C ALA A 197 -0.52 -5.22 7.01
N PRO A 198 0.78 -5.54 7.06
CA PRO A 198 1.74 -4.76 7.84
C PRO A 198 1.86 -3.29 7.36
N LEU A 199 1.88 -3.07 6.03
CA LEU A 199 1.86 -1.73 5.42
C LEU A 199 0.62 -0.94 5.87
N VAL A 200 -0.55 -1.58 5.85
CA VAL A 200 -1.82 -0.98 6.29
C VAL A 200 -1.79 -0.70 7.80
N GLY A 201 -1.35 -1.66 8.60
CA GLY A 201 -1.30 -1.53 10.06
C GLY A 201 -0.40 -0.39 10.52
N VAL A 202 0.82 -0.32 10.01
CA VAL A 202 1.80 0.72 10.37
C VAL A 202 1.31 2.11 9.94
N SER A 203 0.77 2.23 8.73
CA SER A 203 0.26 3.52 8.24
C SER A 203 -1.01 3.99 8.97
N LEU A 204 -1.89 3.07 9.40
CA LEU A 204 -3.05 3.38 10.24
C LEU A 204 -2.64 3.93 11.60
N VAL A 205 -1.59 3.37 12.21
CA VAL A 205 -1.04 3.87 13.48
C VAL A 205 -0.59 5.31 13.32
N GLY A 206 0.25 5.60 12.31
CA GLY A 206 0.73 6.97 12.09
C GLY A 206 -0.39 7.96 11.78
N VAL A 207 -1.32 7.62 10.89
CA VAL A 207 -2.51 8.45 10.59
C VAL A 207 -3.34 8.76 11.83
N THR A 208 -3.52 7.78 12.72
CA THR A 208 -4.26 7.94 13.96
C THR A 208 -3.51 8.86 14.93
N VAL A 209 -2.19 8.69 15.06
CA VAL A 209 -1.33 9.61 15.82
C VAL A 209 -1.44 11.03 15.27
N GLY A 210 -1.38 11.21 13.95
CA GLY A 210 -1.55 12.51 13.31
C GLY A 210 -2.90 13.16 13.61
N ALA A 211 -3.99 12.39 13.56
CA ALA A 211 -5.32 12.88 13.92
C ALA A 211 -5.43 13.29 15.39
N VAL A 212 -4.81 12.53 16.30
CA VAL A 212 -4.74 12.87 17.73
C VAL A 212 -3.95 14.16 17.95
N LEU A 213 -2.78 14.30 17.33
CA LEU A 213 -1.95 15.50 17.43
C LEU A 213 -2.69 16.75 16.94
N ALA A 214 -3.34 16.66 15.78
CA ALA A 214 -4.13 17.76 15.25
C ALA A 214 -5.34 18.10 16.13
N TRP A 215 -5.99 17.08 16.71
CA TRP A 215 -7.06 17.31 17.67
C TRP A 215 -6.55 18.03 18.92
N THR A 216 -5.43 17.58 19.51
CA THR A 216 -4.84 18.24 20.68
C THR A 216 -4.46 19.68 20.39
N ALA A 217 -3.80 19.95 19.26
CA ALA A 217 -3.39 21.30 18.88
C ALA A 217 -4.57 22.27 18.73
N ARG A 218 -5.74 21.78 18.34
CA ARG A 218 -6.96 22.58 18.15
C ARG A 218 -7.81 22.76 19.41
N ASN A 219 -7.60 21.94 20.44
CA ASN A 219 -8.45 21.92 21.64
C ASN A 219 -7.70 22.25 22.95
N VAL A 220 -6.37 22.35 22.92
CA VAL A 220 -5.60 22.86 24.05
C VAL A 220 -5.78 24.38 24.12
N PRO A 221 -6.20 24.95 25.27
CA PRO A 221 -6.28 26.39 25.44
C PRO A 221 -4.89 27.02 25.28
N SER A 222 -4.78 28.00 24.37
CA SER A 222 -3.59 28.83 24.17
C SER A 222 -3.53 29.97 25.17
#